data_AF-A0A7Z1SEN0-F1
#
_entry.id   AF-A0A7Z1SEN0-F1
#
_cell.length_a   1.000
_cell.length_b   1.000
_cell.length_c   1.000
_cell.angle_alpha   90.00
_cell.angle_beta   90.00
_cell.angle_gamma   90.00
#
_symmetry.space_group_name_H-M   'P 1'
#
loop_
_entity.id
_entity.type
_entity.pdbx_description
1 polymer ?
#
loop_
_entity_poly.entity_id
_entity_poly.type
_entity_poly.pdbx_seq_one_letter_code
_entity_poly.pdbx_strand_id
1 'polypeptide(L)'
;QLLQDRKNTGEHQIVVERLAKELAKMTTSENSIQAPIILENRDVQHLYVPISGQRKPGISFLESVMQLHPTPALGGEPKELAVEWIRQYEPGSRGLDGAPIGWISGNDDSGEFAVALRSGVFAGQQGVLYAGCGIVADSQAELEREETKIKFQPMLRGIGGQV
;
A
#
# COMPACT_ATOMS: atom_id res chain seq x y z
N GLN A 1 17.67 -12.70 2.69
CA GLN A 1 16.27 -13.14 2.85
C GLN A 1 15.48 -11.99 3.47
N LEU A 2 14.36 -11.58 2.87
CA LEU A 2 13.61 -10.38 3.27
C LEU A 2 13.16 -10.37 4.75
N LEU A 3 12.85 -11.54 5.33
CA LEU A 3 12.53 -11.69 6.76
C LEU A 3 13.68 -11.31 7.72
N GLN A 4 14.93 -11.35 7.25
CA GLN A 4 16.11 -11.06 8.06
C GLN A 4 16.69 -9.66 7.74
N ASP A 5 16.10 -8.96 6.77
CA ASP A 5 16.52 -7.62 6.41
C ASP A 5 15.92 -6.62 7.40
N ARG A 6 16.80 -6.02 8.21
CA ARG A 6 16.41 -5.06 9.26
C ARG A 6 15.75 -3.81 8.71
N LYS A 7 16.17 -3.33 7.53
CA LYS A 7 15.55 -2.16 6.90
C LYS A 7 14.11 -2.48 6.54
N ASN A 8 13.91 -3.55 5.77
CA ASN A 8 12.60 -3.96 5.27
C ASN A 8 11.63 -4.37 6.39
N THR A 9 12.13 -5.08 7.41
CA THR A 9 11.31 -5.44 8.58
C THR A 9 10.96 -4.22 9.43
N GLY A 10 11.89 -3.27 9.61
CA GLY A 10 11.62 -2.00 10.31
C GLY A 10 10.59 -1.13 9.60
N GLU A 11 10.71 -0.98 8.28
CA GLU A 11 9.71 -0.28 7.46
C GLU A 11 8.33 -0.94 7.57
N HIS A 12 8.27 -2.27 7.44
CA HIS A 12 7.02 -3.01 7.53
C HIS A 12 6.35 -2.88 8.90
N GLN A 13 7.15 -2.89 9.98
CA GLN A 13 6.65 -2.76 11.35
C GLN A 13 5.88 -1.45 11.58
N ILE A 14 6.37 -0.34 11.02
CA ILE A 14 5.68 0.98 11.09
C ILE A 14 4.27 0.87 10.50
N VAL A 15 4.13 0.19 9.36
CA VAL A 15 2.84 -0.02 8.69
C VAL A 15 1.90 -0.85 9.57
N VAL A 16 2.39 -1.98 10.09
CA VAL A 16 1.60 -2.90 10.93
C VAL A 16 1.12 -2.21 12.20
N GLU A 17 1.98 -1.50 12.91
CA GLU A 17 1.64 -0.79 14.14
C GLU A 17 0.59 0.29 13.91
N ARG A 18 0.73 1.08 12.84
CA ARG A 18 -0.27 2.09 12.48
C ARG A 18 -1.60 1.44 12.14
N LEU A 19 -1.61 0.40 11.30
CA LEU A 19 -2.84 -0.31 10.92
C LEU A 19 -3.55 -0.93 12.12
N ALA A 20 -2.80 -1.59 13.02
CA ALA A 20 -3.35 -2.17 14.24
C ALA A 20 -4.00 -1.10 15.13
N LYS A 21 -3.35 0.06 15.28
CA LYS A 21 -3.87 1.20 16.05
C LYS A 21 -5.13 1.79 15.43
N GLU A 22 -5.17 1.98 14.12
CA GLU A 22 -6.35 2.53 13.44
C GLU A 22 -7.52 1.53 13.46
N LEU A 23 -7.26 0.24 13.22
CA LEU A 23 -8.28 -0.80 13.31
C LEU A 23 -8.90 -0.89 14.72
N ALA A 24 -8.11 -0.76 15.78
CA ALA A 24 -8.61 -0.81 17.16
C ALA A 24 -9.65 0.30 17.48
N LYS A 25 -9.64 1.41 16.73
CA LYS A 25 -10.66 2.46 16.90
C LYS A 25 -12.02 2.03 16.36
N MET A 26 -12.05 1.09 15.42
CA MET A 26 -13.23 0.66 14.66
C MET A 26 -13.65 -0.80 14.91
N THR A 27 -12.97 -1.53 15.81
CA THR A 27 -13.29 -2.92 16.14
C THR A 27 -13.78 -3.12 17.58
N THR A 28 -14.66 -4.09 17.81
CA THR A 28 -15.29 -4.38 19.12
C THR A 28 -14.38 -5.13 20.09
N SER A 29 -13.36 -5.82 19.57
CA SER A 29 -12.42 -6.66 20.31
C SER A 29 -10.98 -6.33 19.94
N GLU A 30 -10.04 -6.91 20.68
CA GLU A 30 -8.64 -6.91 20.26
C GLU A 30 -8.50 -7.50 18.85
N ASN A 31 -7.66 -6.86 18.03
CA ASN A 31 -7.41 -7.29 16.66
C ASN A 31 -6.47 -8.51 16.68
N SER A 32 -6.75 -9.49 15.82
CA SER A 32 -5.82 -10.58 15.56
C SER A 32 -4.76 -10.10 14.56
N ILE A 33 -3.50 -10.16 14.96
CA ILE A 33 -2.32 -9.85 14.15
C ILE A 33 -1.54 -11.14 13.97
N GLN A 34 -1.39 -11.59 12.73
CA GLN A 34 -0.67 -12.83 12.43
C GLN A 34 0.84 -12.61 12.33
N ALA A 35 1.61 -13.70 12.35
CA ALA A 35 3.05 -13.64 12.12
C ALA A 35 3.37 -13.18 10.69
N PRO A 36 4.49 -12.45 10.47
CA PRO A 36 4.90 -12.04 9.14
C PRO A 36 5.24 -13.25 8.28
N ILE A 37 4.67 -13.29 7.08
CA ILE A 37 4.98 -14.28 6.05
C ILE A 37 5.53 -13.59 4.79
N ILE A 38 6.22 -14.36 3.96
CA ILE A 38 6.65 -13.90 2.64
C ILE A 38 5.54 -14.20 1.63
N LEU A 39 5.06 -13.15 0.99
CA LEU A 39 4.22 -13.24 -0.19
C LEU A 39 5.13 -13.13 -1.43
N GLU A 40 5.23 -14.23 -2.17
CA GLU A 40 6.03 -14.29 -3.39
C GLU A 40 5.16 -14.00 -4.60
N ASN A 41 5.47 -12.90 -5.29
CA ASN A 41 4.96 -12.64 -6.63
C ASN A 41 6.09 -12.87 -7.64
N ARG A 42 5.72 -13.02 -8.92
CA ARG A 42 6.67 -13.33 -10.01
C ARG A 42 7.93 -12.46 -10.02
N ASP A 43 7.76 -11.16 -9.72
CA ASP A 43 8.83 -10.17 -9.86
C ASP A 43 9.37 -9.66 -8.51
N VAL A 44 8.63 -9.81 -7.40
CA VAL A 44 8.97 -9.23 -6.09
C VAL A 44 8.46 -10.10 -4.93
N GLN A 45 9.24 -10.19 -3.85
CA GLN A 45 8.79 -10.72 -2.56
C GLN A 45 8.32 -9.58 -1.64
N HIS A 46 7.26 -9.80 -0.89
CA HIS A 46 6.72 -8.85 0.08
C HIS A 46 6.62 -9.47 1.48
N LEU A 47 6.90 -8.67 2.51
CA LEU A 47 6.47 -8.99 3.86
C LEU A 47 4.96 -8.76 3.96
N TYR A 48 4.25 -9.72 4.54
CA TYR A 48 2.80 -9.69 4.66
C TYR A 48 2.38 -10.12 6.06
N VAL A 49 1.56 -9.28 6.71
CA VAL A 49 0.98 -9.52 8.03
C VAL A 49 -0.53 -9.31 7.93
N PRO A 50 -1.33 -10.38 7.94
CA PRO A 50 -2.77 -10.28 8.09
C PRO A 50 -3.17 -9.66 9.43
N ILE A 51 -4.06 -8.66 9.38
CA ILE A 51 -4.70 -8.08 10.57
C ILE A 51 -6.21 -8.19 10.39
N SER A 52 -6.92 -8.67 11.41
CA SER A 52 -8.37 -8.87 11.36
C SER A 52 -9.04 -8.50 12.68
N GLY A 53 -10.30 -8.09 12.63
CA GLY A 53 -11.10 -7.76 13.80
C GLY A 53 -12.58 -7.60 13.44
N GLN A 54 -13.45 -7.63 14.44
CA GLN A 54 -14.89 -7.46 14.24
C GLN A 54 -15.27 -5.97 14.25
N ARG A 55 -15.80 -5.47 13.13
CA ARG A 55 -16.21 -4.05 12.99
C ARG A 55 -17.28 -3.68 14.02
N LYS A 56 -17.15 -2.51 14.64
CA LYS A 56 -18.17 -1.95 15.57
C LYS A 56 -19.50 -1.72 14.85
N PRO A 57 -20.64 -1.99 15.49
CA PRO A 57 -21.93 -1.54 14.98
C PRO A 57 -21.93 -0.03 14.74
N GLY A 58 -22.55 0.42 13.64
CA GLY A 58 -22.68 1.84 13.30
C GLY A 58 -21.49 2.44 12.55
N ILE A 59 -20.38 1.71 12.36
CA ILE A 59 -19.30 2.09 11.44
C ILE A 59 -19.54 1.38 10.12
N SER A 60 -19.62 2.14 9.03
CA SER A 60 -19.79 1.60 7.69
C SER A 60 -18.50 0.99 7.13
N PHE A 61 -18.64 0.15 6.09
CA PHE A 61 -17.49 -0.40 5.38
C PHE A 61 -16.63 0.69 4.76
N LEU A 62 -17.25 1.71 4.17
CA LEU A 62 -16.51 2.79 3.51
C LEU A 62 -15.78 3.69 4.50
N GLU A 63 -16.38 3.98 5.67
CA GLU A 63 -15.68 4.71 6.75
C GLU A 63 -14.44 3.95 7.22
N SER A 64 -14.52 2.62 7.27
CA SER A 64 -13.38 1.76 7.61
C SER A 64 -12.24 1.91 6.59
N VAL A 65 -12.56 1.91 5.29
CA VAL A 65 -11.57 2.12 4.22
C VAL A 65 -10.97 3.53 4.28
N MET A 66 -11.79 4.56 4.50
CA MET A 66 -11.35 5.95 4.62
C MET A 66 -10.44 6.17 5.83
N GLN A 67 -10.72 5.51 6.96
CA GLN A 67 -9.88 5.61 8.16
C GLN A 67 -8.49 5.02 7.93
N LEU A 68 -8.41 3.89 7.22
CA LEU A 68 -7.16 3.18 6.95
C LEU A 68 -6.32 3.83 5.84
N HIS A 69 -6.96 4.50 4.87
CA HIS A 69 -6.27 5.05 3.71
C HIS A 69 -5.82 6.51 3.89
N PRO A 70 -4.64 6.90 3.36
CA PRO A 70 -3.51 6.04 3.02
C PRO A 70 -2.86 5.44 4.26
N THR A 71 -2.34 4.22 4.09
CA THR A 71 -1.47 3.57 5.07
C THR A 71 -0.06 4.16 4.98
N PRO A 72 0.83 3.95 5.99
CA PRO A 72 2.21 4.40 5.89
C PRO A 72 2.98 3.84 4.69
N ALA A 73 2.58 2.66 4.17
CA ALA A 73 3.17 2.07 2.97
C ALA A 73 2.96 2.92 1.69
N LEU A 74 2.05 3.89 1.73
CA LEU A 74 1.67 4.73 0.60
C LEU A 74 1.83 6.22 0.90
N GLY A 75 1.40 6.62 2.10
CA GLY A 75 1.36 8.01 2.54
C GLY A 75 2.41 8.39 3.58
N GLY A 76 3.23 7.43 4.04
CA GLY A 76 4.24 7.64 5.08
C GLY A 76 3.70 7.87 6.50
N GLU A 77 4.62 8.13 7.43
CA GLU A 77 4.34 8.30 8.86
C GLU A 77 5.29 9.38 9.44
N PRO A 78 4.78 10.43 10.12
CA PRO A 78 3.37 10.78 10.34
C PRO A 78 2.63 11.12 9.04
N LYS A 79 1.38 10.63 8.92
CA LYS A 79 0.56 10.69 7.70
C LYS A 79 0.47 12.08 7.09
N GLU A 80 0.11 13.10 7.88
CA GLU A 80 -0.13 14.45 7.37
C GLU A 80 1.15 15.09 6.83
N LEU A 81 2.26 14.91 7.54
CA LEU A 81 3.56 15.47 7.13
C LEU A 81 4.11 14.76 5.89
N ALA A 82 3.99 13.44 5.84
CA ALA A 82 4.51 12.67 4.72
C ALA A 82 3.67 12.87 3.45
N VAL A 83 2.34 12.94 3.54
CA VAL A 83 1.47 13.28 2.40
C VAL A 83 1.75 14.69 1.87
N GLU A 84 1.97 15.66 2.75
CA GLU A 84 2.33 17.02 2.34
C GLU A 84 3.71 17.06 1.68
N TRP A 85 4.70 16.33 2.23
CA TRP A 85 6.02 16.20 1.62
C TRP A 85 5.91 15.58 0.22
N ILE A 86 5.19 14.46 0.09
CA ILE A 86 4.96 13.79 -1.20
C ILE A 86 4.37 14.78 -2.22
N ARG A 87 3.37 15.55 -1.82
CA ARG A 87 2.73 16.55 -2.69
C ARG A 87 3.69 17.66 -3.13
N GLN A 88 4.63 18.05 -2.27
CA GLN A 88 5.59 19.11 -2.56
C GLN A 88 6.73 18.66 -3.49
N TYR A 89 7.17 17.40 -3.36
CA TYR A 89 8.40 16.92 -4.01
C TYR A 89 8.17 15.97 -5.18
N GLU A 90 7.00 15.33 -5.31
CA GLU A 90 6.70 14.54 -6.50
C GLU A 90 6.38 15.43 -7.70
N PRO A 91 6.90 15.12 -8.91
CA PRO A 91 6.76 15.97 -10.09
C PRO A 91 5.34 16.02 -10.66
N GLY A 92 4.39 15.25 -10.13
CA GLY A 92 3.02 15.20 -10.62
C GLY A 92 2.05 14.57 -9.62
N SER A 93 0.76 14.64 -9.94
CA SER A 93 -0.27 13.96 -9.16
C SER A 93 -0.20 12.45 -9.35
N ARG A 94 -0.34 11.69 -8.27
CA ARG A 94 -0.48 10.23 -8.31
C ARG A 94 -1.78 9.76 -8.97
N GLY A 95 -2.79 10.64 -9.08
CA GLY A 95 -4.10 10.27 -9.63
C GLY A 95 -4.73 9.13 -8.85
N LEU A 96 -4.91 7.97 -9.51
CA LEU A 96 -5.45 6.76 -8.89
C LEU A 96 -4.36 5.85 -8.28
N ASP A 97 -3.07 6.11 -8.50
CA ASP A 97 -2.01 5.27 -7.94
C ASP A 97 -1.98 5.36 -6.41
N GLY A 98 -1.95 4.20 -5.77
CA GLY A 98 -2.07 4.07 -4.31
C GLY A 98 -3.48 4.29 -3.76
N ALA A 99 -4.48 4.63 -4.57
CA ALA A 99 -5.85 4.80 -4.11
C ALA A 99 -6.51 3.45 -3.74
N PRO A 100 -7.52 3.43 -2.85
CA PRO A 100 -8.36 2.25 -2.67
C PRO A 100 -9.16 2.00 -3.95
N ILE A 101 -9.06 0.80 -4.52
CA ILE A 101 -9.85 0.35 -5.66
C ILE A 101 -10.57 -0.95 -5.31
N GLY A 102 -11.87 -1.02 -5.62
CA GLY A 102 -12.68 -2.13 -5.14
C GLY A 102 -14.15 -1.98 -5.40
N TRP A 103 -14.95 -2.71 -4.62
CA TRP A 103 -16.40 -2.75 -4.73
C TRP A 103 -17.05 -2.75 -3.33
N ILE A 104 -18.32 -2.35 -3.30
CA ILE A 104 -19.18 -2.37 -2.12
C ILE A 104 -20.46 -3.11 -2.52
N SER A 105 -20.95 -4.01 -1.67
CA SER A 105 -22.24 -4.65 -1.88
C SER A 105 -23.39 -3.66 -1.68
N GLY A 106 -24.40 -3.71 -2.55
CA GLY A 106 -25.62 -2.94 -2.39
C GLY A 106 -26.61 -3.56 -1.40
N ASN A 107 -26.40 -4.81 -1.00
CA ASN A 107 -27.34 -5.59 -0.18
C ASN A 107 -26.90 -5.70 1.28
N ASP A 108 -25.60 -5.59 1.53
CA ASP A 108 -24.98 -5.68 2.84
C ASP A 108 -23.80 -4.70 2.87
N ASP A 109 -23.54 -4.06 4.02
CA ASP A 109 -22.48 -3.06 4.20
C ASP A 109 -21.09 -3.75 4.27
N SER A 110 -20.73 -4.40 3.16
CA SER A 110 -19.56 -5.24 2.94
C SER A 110 -18.94 -4.91 1.58
N GLY A 111 -17.73 -5.39 1.35
CA GLY A 111 -17.01 -5.19 0.10
C GLY A 111 -15.56 -5.58 0.22
N GLU A 112 -14.79 -5.22 -0.80
CA GLU A 112 -13.36 -5.45 -0.83
C GLU A 112 -12.68 -4.27 -1.52
N PHE A 113 -11.58 -3.79 -0.94
CA PHE A 113 -10.72 -2.80 -1.54
C PHE A 113 -9.28 -3.28 -1.51
N ALA A 114 -8.63 -3.20 -2.65
CA ALA A 114 -7.19 -3.32 -2.79
C ALA A 114 -6.57 -1.91 -2.89
N VAL A 115 -5.26 -1.85 -2.73
CA VAL A 115 -4.50 -0.65 -3.09
C VAL A 115 -4.18 -0.72 -4.59
N ALA A 116 -4.48 0.34 -5.33
CA ALA A 116 -4.18 0.48 -6.75
C ALA A 116 -2.67 0.65 -7.00
N LEU A 117 -1.90 -0.43 -6.83
CA LEU A 117 -0.47 -0.50 -7.14
C LEU A 117 -0.23 -1.36 -8.38
N ARG A 118 0.98 -1.26 -8.95
CA ARG A 118 1.34 -1.92 -10.21
C ARG A 118 0.30 -1.54 -11.27
N SER A 119 0.16 -0.22 -11.44
CA SER A 119 -0.97 0.41 -12.11
C SER A 119 -0.51 1.32 -13.25
N GLY A 120 -1.44 1.70 -14.12
CA GLY A 120 -1.22 2.70 -15.15
C GLY A 120 -2.53 3.32 -15.61
N VAL A 121 -2.48 4.57 -16.04
CA VAL A 121 -3.61 5.31 -16.60
C VAL A 121 -3.36 5.53 -18.08
N PHE A 122 -4.32 5.15 -18.92
CA PHE A 122 -4.19 5.17 -20.38
C PHE A 122 -5.29 6.02 -21.02
N ALA A 123 -4.92 6.80 -22.03
CA ALA A 123 -5.81 7.56 -22.88
C ALA A 123 -5.42 7.32 -24.35
N GLY A 124 -6.19 6.47 -25.04
CA GLY A 124 -5.87 6.05 -26.40
C GLY A 124 -4.55 5.29 -26.45
N GLN A 125 -3.57 5.83 -27.18
CA GLN A 125 -2.24 5.21 -27.38
C GLN A 125 -1.18 5.71 -26.39
N GLN A 126 -1.55 6.56 -25.44
CA GLN A 126 -0.64 7.11 -24.44
C GLN A 126 -1.04 6.63 -23.05
N GLY A 127 -0.07 6.45 -22.17
CA GLY A 127 -0.34 6.13 -20.78
C GLY A 127 0.83 6.46 -19.87
N VAL A 128 0.53 6.52 -18.57
CA VAL A 128 1.50 6.74 -17.50
C VAL A 128 1.45 5.51 -16.60
N LEU A 129 2.61 4.91 -16.35
CA LEU A 129 2.77 3.82 -15.38
C LEU A 129 3.27 4.39 -14.05
N TYR A 130 2.90 3.73 -12.96
CA TYR A 130 3.29 4.16 -11.61
C TYR A 130 4.01 3.03 -10.86
N ALA A 131 5.05 3.40 -10.12
CA ALA A 131 5.73 2.56 -9.16
C ALA A 131 6.39 3.44 -8.08
N GLY A 132 6.36 2.98 -6.84
CA GLY A 132 6.98 3.66 -5.71
C GLY A 132 7.67 2.68 -4.75
N CYS A 133 8.45 3.23 -3.84
CA CYS A 133 9.16 2.53 -2.76
C CYS A 133 9.03 3.32 -1.47
N GLY A 134 9.16 2.64 -0.33
CA GLY A 134 9.24 3.30 0.97
C GLY A 134 10.65 3.86 1.19
N ILE A 135 10.71 5.07 1.73
CA ILE A 135 11.98 5.74 2.03
C ILE A 135 12.11 5.86 3.55
N VAL A 136 13.20 5.32 4.08
CA VAL A 136 13.59 5.43 5.49
C VAL A 136 15.00 6.00 5.61
N ALA A 137 15.46 6.30 6.82
CA ALA A 137 16.79 6.91 7.04
C ALA A 137 17.95 6.09 6.45
N ASP A 138 17.83 4.76 6.45
CA ASP A 138 18.84 3.83 5.93
C ASP A 138 18.69 3.54 4.42
N SER A 139 17.76 4.22 3.73
CA SER A 139 17.55 4.05 2.29
C SER A 139 18.74 4.57 1.48
N GLN A 140 19.05 3.87 0.39
CA GLN A 140 20.09 4.27 -0.57
C GLN A 140 19.43 4.55 -1.92
N ALA A 141 19.54 5.79 -2.41
CA ALA A 141 18.80 6.24 -3.60
C ALA A 141 18.94 5.29 -4.81
N GLU A 142 20.12 4.72 -5.03
CA GLU A 142 20.36 3.77 -6.11
C GLU A 142 19.57 2.46 -5.93
N LEU A 143 19.51 1.91 -4.71
CA LEU A 143 18.74 0.70 -4.42
C LEU A 143 17.24 0.93 -4.56
N GLU A 144 16.75 2.09 -4.13
CA GLU A 144 15.33 2.45 -4.27
C GLU A 144 14.93 2.61 -5.76
N ARG A 145 15.86 3.12 -6.58
CA ARG A 145 15.70 3.17 -8.03
C ARG A 145 15.62 1.78 -8.65
N GLU A 146 16.47 0.85 -8.24
CA GLU A 146 16.40 -0.52 -8.74
C GLU A 146 15.12 -1.23 -8.28
N GLU A 147 14.67 -1.01 -7.05
CA GLU A 147 13.40 -1.55 -6.55
C GLU A 147 12.21 -1.06 -7.38
N THR A 148 12.14 0.24 -7.69
CA THR A 148 11.05 0.81 -8.50
C THR A 148 11.07 0.28 -9.94
N LYS A 149 12.24 0.08 -10.56
CA LYS A 149 12.36 -0.59 -11.87
C LYS A 149 11.73 -1.98 -11.85
N ILE A 150 12.03 -2.80 -10.83
CA ILE A 150 11.43 -4.14 -10.68
C ILE A 150 9.91 -4.03 -10.53
N LYS A 151 9.41 -3.05 -9.77
CA LYS A 151 7.96 -2.83 -9.58
C LYS A 151 7.23 -2.36 -10.85
N PHE A 152 7.92 -1.78 -11.83
CA PHE A 152 7.34 -1.47 -13.15
C PHE A 152 7.14 -2.72 -14.02
N GLN A 153 7.89 -3.80 -13.78
CA GLN A 153 7.92 -4.96 -14.67
C GLN A 153 6.56 -5.61 -14.96
N PRO A 154 5.64 -5.78 -13.97
CA PRO A 154 4.31 -6.31 -14.25
C PRO A 154 3.53 -5.49 -15.29
N MET A 155 3.61 -4.15 -15.20
CA MET A 155 2.89 -3.26 -16.11
C MET A 155 3.56 -3.15 -17.47
N LEU A 156 4.89 -3.04 -17.52
CA LEU A 156 5.65 -3.05 -18.78
C LEU A 156 5.35 -4.32 -19.58
N ARG A 157 5.35 -5.48 -18.92
CA ARG A 157 4.96 -6.75 -19.53
C ARG A 157 3.53 -6.73 -20.04
N GLY A 158 2.59 -6.21 -19.24
CA GLY A 158 1.18 -6.14 -19.58
C GLY A 158 0.89 -5.33 -20.86
N ILE A 159 1.69 -4.29 -21.13
CA ILE A 159 1.55 -3.44 -22.33
C ILE A 159 2.46 -3.87 -23.49
N GLY A 160 3.16 -5.01 -23.38
CA GLY A 160 4.06 -5.51 -24.42
C GLY A 160 5.42 -4.78 -24.49
N GLY A 161 5.79 -4.05 -23.43
CA GLY A 161 7.13 -3.46 -23.29
C GLY A 161 8.21 -4.52 -23.06
N GLN A 162 9.46 -4.14 -23.34
CA GLN A 162 10.62 -4.98 -22.99
C GLN A 162 10.85 -4.93 -21.48
N VAL A 163 11.03 -6.11 -20.89
CA VAL A 163 11.22 -6.37 -19.45
C VAL A 163 12.69 -6.68 -19.20
#